data_AF-A0A1G7PLJ7-F1
#
_entry.id   AF-A0A1G7PLJ7-F1
#
_cell.length_a   1.000
_cell.length_b   1.000
_cell.length_c   1.000
_cell.angle_alpha   90.00
_cell.angle_beta   90.00
_cell.angle_gamma   90.00
#
_symmetry.space_group_name_H-M   'P 1'
#
loop_
_entity.id
_entity.type
_entity.pdbx_description
1 polymer ?
#
loop_
_entity_poly.entity_id
_entity_poly.type
_entity_poly.pdbx_seq_one_letter_code
_entity_poly.pdbx_strand_id
1 'polypeptide(L)'
;MNWDRYLLDEKSPVSYYAHLGVIEGTRRAENFDLATLEEDTRIVDLFTPLKKYKKQYVNYDSLVGNQMVEGIYLTDLDEERLRIFSTLPNLKYLQISSGKMEDLPNLSCLHSLEVLILANLPQVKDLDFLIGLQNLQTLYIYGMNHLYDLTALATLSNIKELSLNHGRMSGTGKPVKSFEPVGELMRLEYLSLMLTLENKSRDITPILKLKNIRKLHLLPRHTKGMKETITASFPHLLNKQDFE
;
A
#
# COMPACT_ATOMS: atom_id res chain seq x y z
N MET A 1 -15.91 8.89 1.71
CA MET A 1 -14.62 9.52 2.07
C MET A 1 -13.95 9.88 0.77
N ASN A 2 -13.13 10.93 0.74
CA ASN A 2 -12.37 11.22 -0.46
C ASN A 2 -11.09 10.38 -0.42
N TRP A 3 -11.07 9.29 -1.19
CA TRP A 3 -9.93 8.39 -1.31
C TRP A 3 -8.88 8.90 -2.33
N ASP A 4 -9.19 9.97 -3.07
CA ASP A 4 -8.24 10.59 -3.98
C ASP A 4 -7.14 11.33 -3.20
N ARG A 5 -5.91 10.97 -3.55
CA ARG A 5 -4.69 11.60 -3.04
C ARG A 5 -4.43 11.40 -1.56
N TYR A 6 -4.77 10.20 -1.06
CA TYR A 6 -4.71 9.86 0.35
C TYR A 6 -3.30 9.91 0.96
N LEU A 7 -2.23 9.68 0.17
CA LEU A 7 -0.86 9.66 0.68
C LEU A 7 -0.12 11.00 0.59
N LEU A 8 -0.76 12.07 0.12
CA LEU A 8 -0.16 13.41 0.17
C LEU A 8 -0.03 13.90 1.61
N ASP A 9 1.07 14.62 1.89
CA ASP A 9 1.41 15.19 3.21
C ASP A 9 0.27 16.02 3.82
N GLU A 10 -0.61 16.59 2.98
CA GLU A 10 -1.75 17.41 3.40
C GLU A 10 -2.99 16.60 3.79
N LYS A 11 -3.07 15.32 3.42
CA LYS A 11 -4.27 14.48 3.56
C LYS A 11 -4.07 13.19 4.35
N SER A 12 -2.84 12.70 4.45
CA SER A 12 -2.53 11.52 5.24
C SER A 12 -2.46 11.88 6.73
N PRO A 13 -2.97 11.04 7.65
CA PRO A 13 -2.79 11.26 9.08
C PRO A 13 -1.30 11.40 9.46
N VAL A 14 -0.41 10.74 8.70
CA VAL A 14 1.05 10.87 8.77
C VAL A 14 1.66 10.36 7.44
N SER A 15 2.05 11.18 6.47
CA SER A 15 2.42 10.70 5.12
C SER A 15 3.53 9.65 5.03
N TYR A 16 4.63 9.84 5.78
CA TYR A 16 5.71 8.86 5.91
C TYR A 16 5.33 7.63 6.75
N TYR A 17 4.24 7.72 7.50
CA TYR A 17 3.76 6.70 8.40
C TYR A 17 2.28 6.43 8.18
N ALA A 18 1.83 6.36 6.90
CA ALA A 18 0.42 6.16 6.58
C ALA A 18 -0.14 4.89 7.24
N HIS A 19 0.73 3.90 7.45
CA HIS A 19 0.47 2.68 8.19
C HIS A 19 0.28 2.81 9.72
N LEU A 20 0.67 3.94 10.32
CA LEU A 20 0.46 4.27 11.74
C LEU A 20 -0.76 5.15 11.96
N GLY A 21 -1.35 5.69 10.90
CA GLY A 21 -2.57 6.47 10.96
C GLY A 21 -3.80 5.59 11.21
N VAL A 22 -4.75 6.12 11.97
CA VAL A 22 -6.12 5.59 12.06
C VAL A 22 -7.04 6.63 11.47
N ILE A 23 -7.87 6.23 10.50
CA ILE A 23 -8.81 7.16 9.86
C ILE A 23 -9.89 7.55 10.87
N GLU A 24 -10.24 8.83 10.90
CA GLU A 24 -11.35 9.32 11.72
C GLU A 24 -12.65 8.53 11.45
N GLY A 25 -13.35 8.14 12.51
CA GLY A 25 -14.55 7.33 12.39
C GLY A 25 -14.32 5.81 12.33
N THR A 26 -13.06 5.35 12.43
CA THR A 26 -12.77 3.91 12.58
C THR A 26 -13.46 3.33 13.82
N ARG A 27 -14.15 2.21 13.66
CA ARG A 27 -14.86 1.49 14.72
C ARG A 27 -14.24 0.12 14.97
N ARG A 28 -14.38 -0.34 16.21
CA ARG A 28 -14.02 -1.69 16.65
C ARG A 28 -15.26 -2.37 17.20
N ALA A 29 -15.42 -3.64 16.86
CA ALA A 29 -16.45 -4.48 17.46
C ALA A 29 -16.20 -4.63 18.97
N GLU A 30 -17.27 -4.48 19.75
CA GLU A 30 -17.22 -4.76 21.19
C GLU A 30 -16.94 -6.25 21.41
N ASN A 31 -16.03 -6.56 22.32
CA ASN A 31 -15.68 -7.93 22.66
C ASN A 31 -15.27 -8.84 21.48
N PHE A 32 -14.88 -8.26 20.34
CA PHE A 32 -14.58 -8.96 19.08
C PHE A 32 -15.81 -9.62 18.43
N ASP A 33 -17.01 -9.14 18.73
CA ASP A 33 -18.25 -9.59 18.10
C ASP A 33 -18.69 -8.61 17.01
N LEU A 34 -18.56 -9.00 15.74
CA LEU A 34 -18.87 -8.12 14.60
C LEU A 34 -20.35 -7.77 14.49
N ALA A 35 -21.25 -8.48 15.18
CA ALA A 35 -22.66 -8.11 15.25
C ALA A 35 -22.92 -6.86 16.12
N THR A 36 -21.91 -6.40 16.86
CA THR A 36 -21.99 -5.19 17.70
C THR A 36 -21.55 -3.91 16.98
N LEU A 37 -21.12 -4.01 15.71
CA LEU A 37 -20.78 -2.83 14.92
C LEU A 37 -22.01 -1.95 14.72
N GLU A 38 -21.83 -0.63 14.90
CA GLU A 38 -22.87 0.37 14.62
C GLU A 38 -23.26 0.30 13.14
N GLU A 39 -24.54 0.47 12.81
CA GLU A 39 -25.04 0.35 11.42
C GLU A 39 -24.39 1.35 10.46
N ASP A 40 -23.95 2.51 10.95
CA ASP A 40 -23.27 3.55 10.19
C ASP A 40 -21.74 3.37 10.14
N THR A 41 -21.22 2.21 10.60
CA THR A 41 -19.79 1.91 10.57
C THR A 41 -19.27 1.88 9.13
N ARG A 42 -18.38 2.82 8.81
CA ARG A 42 -17.73 2.90 7.48
C ARG A 42 -16.33 2.32 7.45
N ILE A 43 -15.62 2.33 8.58
CA ILE A 43 -14.28 1.76 8.68
C ILE A 43 -14.24 0.81 9.87
N VAL A 44 -13.83 -0.43 9.61
CA VAL A 44 -13.73 -1.49 10.61
C VAL A 44 -12.25 -1.74 10.93
N ASP A 45 -11.89 -1.68 12.21
CA ASP A 45 -10.58 -2.12 12.72
C ASP A 45 -10.69 -3.54 13.29
N LEU A 46 -10.05 -4.47 12.58
CA LEU A 46 -9.93 -5.89 12.86
C LEU A 46 -8.52 -6.25 13.39
N PHE A 47 -8.00 -5.49 14.36
CA PHE A 47 -6.74 -5.85 15.01
C PHE A 47 -6.82 -7.23 15.69
N THR A 48 -5.76 -8.03 15.58
CA THR A 48 -5.69 -9.34 16.26
C THR A 48 -5.61 -9.14 17.78
N PRO A 49 -6.52 -9.75 18.56
CA PRO A 49 -6.45 -9.73 20.03
C PRO A 49 -5.09 -10.23 20.54
N LEU A 50 -4.61 -9.67 21.67
CA LEU A 50 -3.37 -10.18 22.27
C LEU A 50 -3.54 -11.66 22.65
N LYS A 51 -2.54 -12.50 22.31
CA LYS A 51 -2.55 -13.96 22.55
C LYS A 51 -2.98 -14.34 23.99
N LYS A 52 -2.60 -13.54 24.99
CA LYS A 52 -2.93 -13.77 26.40
C LYS A 52 -4.45 -13.81 26.68
N TYR A 53 -5.26 -13.14 25.87
CA TYR A 53 -6.71 -13.08 26.03
C TYR A 53 -7.45 -14.22 25.35
N LYS A 54 -6.79 -14.99 24.46
CA LYS A 54 -7.39 -16.11 23.70
C LYS A 54 -8.73 -15.76 23.03
N LYS A 55 -8.93 -14.50 22.64
CA LYS A 55 -10.12 -14.05 21.92
C LYS A 55 -9.88 -14.16 20.41
N GLN A 56 -10.98 -14.26 19.67
CA GLN A 56 -11.03 -14.23 18.21
C GLN A 56 -12.29 -13.46 17.81
N TYR A 57 -12.31 -12.94 16.58
CA TYR A 57 -13.53 -12.33 16.04
C TYR A 57 -14.59 -13.39 15.76
N VAL A 58 -15.85 -13.06 16.06
CA VAL A 58 -17.02 -13.88 15.77
C VAL A 58 -18.03 -13.09 14.95
N ASN A 59 -19.03 -13.79 14.39
CA ASN A 59 -20.15 -13.20 13.63
C ASN A 59 -19.72 -12.43 12.37
N TYR A 60 -18.79 -12.99 11.59
CA TYR A 60 -18.37 -12.42 10.30
C TYR A 60 -19.52 -12.26 9.31
N ASP A 61 -20.59 -13.03 9.44
CA ASP A 61 -21.82 -12.89 8.63
C ASP A 61 -22.40 -11.47 8.69
N SER A 62 -22.16 -10.71 9.77
CA SER A 62 -22.58 -9.30 9.89
C SER A 62 -21.90 -8.37 8.88
N LEU A 63 -20.78 -8.78 8.29
CA LEU A 63 -20.11 -8.03 7.22
C LEU A 63 -20.57 -8.46 5.83
N VAL A 64 -21.21 -9.62 5.67
CA VAL A 64 -21.56 -10.13 4.34
C VAL A 64 -22.53 -9.18 3.64
N GLY A 65 -22.12 -8.64 2.49
CA GLY A 65 -22.92 -7.70 1.71
C GLY A 65 -23.17 -6.35 2.39
N ASN A 66 -22.41 -6.00 3.44
CA ASN A 66 -22.61 -4.73 4.15
C ASN A 66 -22.39 -3.53 3.22
N GLN A 67 -23.37 -2.62 3.16
CA GLN A 67 -23.39 -1.49 2.22
C GLN A 67 -22.61 -0.27 2.72
N MET A 68 -22.31 -0.18 4.02
CA MET A 68 -21.72 1.00 4.65
C MET A 68 -20.20 0.90 4.77
N VAL A 69 -19.66 -0.30 4.94
CA VAL A 69 -18.22 -0.51 5.10
C VAL A 69 -17.49 -0.16 3.81
N GLU A 70 -16.64 0.86 3.91
CA GLU A 70 -15.77 1.35 2.84
C GLU A 70 -14.29 1.02 3.09
N GLY A 71 -13.91 0.78 4.34
CA GLY A 71 -12.53 0.54 4.72
C GLY A 71 -12.37 -0.53 5.79
N ILE A 72 -11.30 -1.32 5.68
CA ILE A 72 -10.93 -2.31 6.69
C ILE A 72 -9.45 -2.15 7.05
N TYR A 73 -9.17 -2.06 8.34
CA TYR A 73 -7.84 -2.24 8.92
C TYR A 73 -7.76 -3.63 9.56
N LEU A 74 -6.68 -4.37 9.34
CA LEU A 74 -6.52 -5.72 9.87
C LEU A 74 -5.04 -6.08 10.06
N THR A 75 -4.79 -7.10 10.86
CA THR A 75 -3.43 -7.62 11.11
C THR A 75 -3.24 -9.05 10.61
N ASP A 76 -4.23 -9.63 9.93
CA ASP A 76 -4.16 -10.98 9.36
C ASP A 76 -5.30 -11.19 8.34
N LEU A 77 -4.98 -11.70 7.14
CA LEU A 77 -5.92 -11.96 6.06
C LEU A 77 -5.75 -13.38 5.54
N ASP A 78 -6.80 -14.19 5.65
CA ASP A 78 -6.90 -15.51 5.06
C ASP A 78 -7.95 -15.55 3.94
N GLU A 79 -8.05 -16.68 3.25
CA GLU A 79 -9.01 -16.91 2.17
C GLU A 79 -10.48 -16.79 2.63
N GLU A 80 -10.78 -17.13 3.89
CA GLU A 80 -12.14 -17.07 4.42
C GLU A 80 -12.57 -15.60 4.62
N ARG A 81 -11.74 -14.80 5.28
CA ARG A 81 -11.97 -13.35 5.41
C ARG A 81 -11.99 -12.65 4.06
N LEU A 82 -11.11 -13.02 3.16
CA LEU A 82 -11.08 -12.45 1.80
C LEU A 82 -12.40 -12.72 1.07
N ARG A 83 -12.97 -13.93 1.19
CA ARG A 83 -14.29 -14.24 0.62
C ARG A 83 -15.37 -13.31 1.16
N ILE A 84 -15.39 -13.07 2.47
CA ILE A 84 -16.35 -12.13 3.08
C ILE A 84 -16.13 -10.72 2.56
N PHE A 85 -14.88 -10.24 2.53
CA PHE A 85 -14.55 -8.89 2.09
C PHE A 85 -14.87 -8.66 0.61
N SER A 86 -14.82 -9.70 -0.22
CA SER A 86 -15.23 -9.60 -1.63
C SER A 86 -16.74 -9.40 -1.81
N THR A 87 -17.55 -9.64 -0.77
CA THR A 87 -19.00 -9.34 -0.80
C THR A 87 -19.32 -7.88 -0.49
N LEU A 88 -18.35 -7.08 -0.02
CA LEU A 88 -18.55 -5.68 0.35
C LEU A 88 -18.53 -4.80 -0.91
N PRO A 89 -19.68 -4.27 -1.37
CA PRO A 89 -19.74 -3.55 -2.65
C PRO A 89 -18.95 -2.24 -2.63
N ASN A 90 -18.79 -1.63 -1.46
CA ASN A 90 -18.17 -0.31 -1.29
C ASN A 90 -16.76 -0.38 -0.67
N LEU A 91 -16.16 -1.56 -0.52
CA LEU A 91 -14.81 -1.69 0.04
C LEU A 91 -13.77 -1.08 -0.90
N LYS A 92 -13.32 0.13 -0.56
CA LYS A 92 -12.36 0.94 -1.32
C LYS A 92 -10.99 1.01 -0.65
N TYR A 93 -10.94 0.75 0.66
CA TYR A 93 -9.72 0.85 1.46
C TYR A 93 -9.41 -0.44 2.20
N LEU A 94 -8.18 -0.93 2.05
CA LEU A 94 -7.67 -2.07 2.80
C LEU A 94 -6.30 -1.75 3.37
N GLN A 95 -6.15 -1.89 4.68
CA GLN A 95 -4.87 -1.77 5.35
C GLN A 95 -4.54 -3.05 6.12
N ILE A 96 -3.42 -3.68 5.75
CA ILE A 96 -2.93 -4.89 6.40
C ILE A 96 -1.60 -4.58 7.08
N SER A 97 -1.52 -4.80 8.39
CA SER A 97 -0.27 -4.66 9.16
C SER A 97 0.04 -5.91 9.97
N SER A 98 0.98 -6.75 9.51
CA SER A 98 1.22 -8.05 10.15
C SER A 98 2.67 -8.52 10.18
N GLY A 99 3.27 -8.54 11.37
CA GLY A 99 4.62 -9.07 11.57
C GLY A 99 4.77 -10.59 11.46
N LYS A 100 3.71 -11.33 11.08
CA LYS A 100 3.69 -12.80 11.07
C LYS A 100 3.19 -13.43 9.78
N MET A 101 2.55 -12.65 8.91
CA MET A 101 2.08 -13.17 7.63
C MET A 101 3.27 -13.54 6.75
N GLU A 102 3.24 -14.77 6.25
CA GLU A 102 4.24 -15.31 5.32
C GLU A 102 3.86 -15.07 3.87
N ASP A 103 2.56 -14.96 3.60
CA ASP A 103 1.99 -14.75 2.27
C ASP A 103 0.69 -13.94 2.35
N LEU A 104 0.21 -13.45 1.21
CA LEU A 104 -1.13 -12.88 1.04
C LEU A 104 -1.93 -13.68 0.00
N PRO A 105 -3.22 -13.94 0.26
CA PRO A 105 -4.09 -14.48 -0.78
C PRO A 105 -4.23 -13.50 -1.94
N ASN A 106 -4.56 -14.01 -3.13
CA ASN A 106 -4.74 -13.17 -4.31
C ASN A 106 -5.94 -12.21 -4.12
N LEU A 107 -5.70 -10.90 -4.18
CA LEU A 107 -6.70 -9.89 -3.85
C LEU A 107 -7.61 -9.49 -5.03
N SER A 108 -7.48 -10.13 -6.21
CA SER A 108 -8.22 -9.77 -7.43
C SER A 108 -9.74 -9.73 -7.28
N CYS A 109 -10.30 -10.46 -6.31
CA CYS A 109 -11.74 -10.45 -6.01
C CYS A 109 -12.23 -9.14 -5.36
N LEU A 110 -11.33 -8.27 -4.90
CA LEU A 110 -11.65 -6.97 -4.32
C LEU A 110 -11.78 -5.90 -5.42
N HIS A 111 -12.77 -6.07 -6.29
CA HIS A 111 -12.94 -5.28 -7.52
C HIS A 111 -13.09 -3.76 -7.26
N SER A 112 -13.64 -3.36 -6.12
CA SER A 112 -13.85 -1.94 -5.75
C SER A 112 -12.64 -1.29 -5.06
N LEU A 113 -11.55 -2.04 -4.82
CA LEU A 113 -10.42 -1.56 -4.02
C LEU A 113 -9.64 -0.46 -4.75
N GLU A 114 -9.56 0.72 -4.13
CA GLU A 114 -8.88 1.90 -4.66
C GLU A 114 -7.56 2.20 -3.92
N VAL A 115 -7.49 1.85 -2.63
CA VAL A 115 -6.36 2.13 -1.74
C VAL A 115 -5.94 0.85 -1.00
N LEU A 116 -4.68 0.46 -1.16
CA LEU A 116 -4.06 -0.67 -0.45
C LEU A 116 -2.83 -0.20 0.32
N ILE A 117 -2.85 -0.41 1.63
CA ILE A 117 -1.74 -0.10 2.53
C ILE A 117 -1.25 -1.39 3.19
N LEU A 118 0.00 -1.73 2.96
CA LEU A 118 0.66 -2.92 3.49
C LEU A 118 1.80 -2.51 4.41
N ALA A 119 1.83 -3.06 5.60
CA ALA A 119 2.82 -2.70 6.60
C ALA A 119 3.36 -3.90 7.38
N ASN A 120 4.64 -3.83 7.71
CA ASN A 120 5.32 -4.78 8.58
C ASN A 120 5.15 -6.24 8.12
N LEU A 121 5.26 -6.52 6.82
CA LEU A 121 5.14 -7.86 6.22
C LEU A 121 6.53 -8.42 5.87
N PRO A 122 7.43 -8.68 6.85
CA PRO A 122 8.81 -8.99 6.53
C PRO A 122 8.98 -10.29 5.77
N GLN A 123 8.05 -11.25 5.86
CA GLN A 123 8.21 -12.58 5.27
C GLN A 123 7.63 -12.72 3.86
N VAL A 124 6.77 -11.78 3.43
CA VAL A 124 6.17 -11.77 2.09
C VAL A 124 7.24 -11.37 1.06
N LYS A 125 7.33 -12.11 -0.05
CA LYS A 125 8.49 -12.06 -0.98
C LYS A 125 8.17 -11.52 -2.36
N ASP A 126 6.93 -11.67 -2.79
CA ASP A 126 6.45 -11.23 -4.10
C ASP A 126 5.21 -10.34 -3.93
N LEU A 127 4.67 -9.91 -5.07
CA LEU A 127 3.53 -9.01 -5.17
C LEU A 127 2.41 -9.64 -6.02
N ASP A 128 2.40 -10.96 -6.19
CA ASP A 128 1.46 -11.63 -7.10
C ASP A 128 0.01 -11.46 -6.64
N PHE A 129 -0.20 -11.22 -5.34
CA PHE A 129 -1.50 -10.88 -4.77
C PHE A 129 -2.11 -9.57 -5.33
N LEU A 130 -1.32 -8.71 -5.99
CA LEU A 130 -1.79 -7.47 -6.62
C LEU A 130 -2.41 -7.71 -8.01
N ILE A 131 -2.11 -8.85 -8.65
CA ILE A 131 -2.53 -9.12 -10.03
C ILE A 131 -4.06 -9.13 -10.07
N GLY A 132 -4.64 -8.30 -10.95
CA GLY A 132 -6.09 -8.18 -11.14
C GLY A 132 -6.76 -7.06 -10.35
N LEU A 133 -6.03 -6.32 -9.51
CA LEU A 133 -6.54 -5.11 -8.84
C LEU A 133 -6.66 -3.91 -9.80
N GLN A 134 -7.60 -4.00 -10.74
CA GLN A 134 -7.73 -3.04 -11.86
C GLN A 134 -8.10 -1.63 -11.40
N ASN A 135 -8.79 -1.47 -10.27
CA ASN A 135 -9.22 -0.15 -9.78
C ASN A 135 -8.26 0.47 -8.75
N LEU A 136 -7.13 -0.20 -8.44
CA LEU A 136 -6.18 0.30 -7.46
C LEU A 136 -5.50 1.57 -7.97
N GLN A 137 -5.62 2.64 -7.19
CA GLN A 137 -5.05 3.95 -7.50
C GLN A 137 -3.88 4.30 -6.57
N THR A 138 -3.89 3.75 -5.36
CA THR A 138 -2.92 4.03 -4.31
C THR A 138 -2.38 2.73 -3.73
N LEU A 139 -1.06 2.55 -3.82
CA LEU A 139 -0.35 1.44 -3.20
C LEU A 139 0.77 1.96 -2.29
N TYR A 140 0.67 1.62 -1.00
CA TYR A 140 1.70 1.89 -0.03
C TYR A 140 2.20 0.57 0.58
N ILE A 141 3.50 0.31 0.50
CA ILE A 141 4.14 -0.86 1.10
C ILE A 141 5.29 -0.40 2.00
N TYR A 142 5.24 -0.80 3.26
CA TYR A 142 6.27 -0.53 4.25
C TYR A 142 6.69 -1.80 5.00
N GLY A 143 7.99 -2.10 5.03
CA GLY A 143 8.52 -3.22 5.81
C GLY A 143 8.33 -4.61 5.18
N MET A 144 8.28 -4.68 3.85
CA MET A 144 8.46 -5.93 3.09
C MET A 144 9.95 -6.12 2.77
N ASN A 145 10.67 -6.85 3.62
CA ASN A 145 12.14 -6.88 3.58
C ASN A 145 12.73 -7.86 2.57
N HIS A 146 11.93 -8.82 2.08
CA HIS A 146 12.37 -9.84 1.13
C HIS A 146 11.82 -9.64 -0.28
N LEU A 147 11.16 -8.51 -0.53
CA LEU A 147 10.69 -8.12 -1.86
C LEU A 147 11.87 -8.04 -2.83
N TYR A 148 11.74 -8.70 -3.97
CA TYR A 148 12.82 -8.79 -4.97
C TYR A 148 12.34 -8.48 -6.38
N ASP A 149 11.16 -8.96 -6.75
CA ASP A 149 10.57 -8.78 -8.06
C ASP A 149 9.40 -7.80 -7.98
N LEU A 150 9.40 -6.81 -8.88
CA LEU A 150 8.36 -5.80 -8.99
C LEU A 150 7.42 -6.02 -10.19
N THR A 151 7.59 -7.12 -10.93
CA THR A 151 6.89 -7.37 -12.21
C THR A 151 5.37 -7.28 -12.07
N ALA A 152 4.79 -7.77 -10.97
CA ALA A 152 3.35 -7.68 -10.73
C ALA A 152 2.81 -6.23 -10.70
N LEU A 153 3.65 -5.24 -10.37
CA LEU A 153 3.24 -3.82 -10.39
C LEU A 153 2.81 -3.36 -11.79
N ALA A 154 3.43 -3.89 -12.86
CA ALA A 154 3.09 -3.49 -14.23
C ALA A 154 1.62 -3.82 -14.61
N THR A 155 0.94 -4.67 -13.84
CA THR A 155 -0.50 -4.97 -14.03
C THR A 155 -1.41 -3.84 -13.53
N LEU A 156 -0.91 -2.93 -12.69
CA LEU A 156 -1.68 -1.90 -12.01
C LEU A 156 -1.81 -0.61 -12.83
N SER A 157 -2.47 -0.72 -13.99
CA SER A 157 -2.58 0.36 -14.99
C SER A 157 -3.21 1.68 -14.51
N ASN A 158 -3.93 1.67 -13.37
CA ASN A 158 -4.63 2.82 -12.82
C ASN A 158 -3.93 3.48 -11.61
N ILE A 159 -2.76 2.98 -11.22
CA ILE A 159 -2.00 3.53 -10.10
C ILE A 159 -1.57 4.97 -10.39
N LYS A 160 -1.87 5.85 -9.43
CA LYS A 160 -1.45 7.26 -9.40
C LYS A 160 -0.45 7.51 -8.28
N GLU A 161 -0.51 6.73 -7.20
CA GLU A 161 0.35 6.87 -6.03
C GLU A 161 1.01 5.53 -5.68
N LEU A 162 2.34 5.51 -5.67
CA LEU A 162 3.13 4.34 -5.31
C LEU A 162 4.21 4.72 -4.30
N SER A 163 4.20 4.06 -3.15
CA SER A 163 5.26 4.15 -2.15
C SER A 163 5.73 2.75 -1.76
N LEU A 164 7.01 2.46 -1.99
CA LEU A 164 7.64 1.21 -1.60
C LEU A 164 8.84 1.48 -0.70
N ASN A 165 8.81 0.94 0.51
CA ASN A 165 9.86 1.11 1.49
C ASN A 165 10.11 -0.21 2.25
N HIS A 166 11.36 -0.64 2.31
CA HIS A 166 11.75 -1.81 3.12
C HIS A 166 11.68 -1.56 4.65
N GLY A 167 11.17 -0.41 5.10
CA GLY A 167 10.95 -0.15 6.52
C GLY A 167 12.18 0.40 7.24
N ARG A 168 12.56 -0.22 8.37
CA ARG A 168 13.67 0.21 9.26
C ARG A 168 14.93 0.57 8.47
N MET A 169 15.76 1.47 9.05
CA MET A 169 17.03 2.00 8.52
C MET A 169 17.25 1.76 7.01
N SER A 170 17.03 2.80 6.21
CA SER A 170 17.19 2.79 4.74
C SER A 170 18.31 1.85 4.24
N GLY A 171 17.93 0.80 3.51
CA GLY A 171 18.88 -0.12 2.86
C GLY A 171 19.09 -1.48 3.52
N THR A 172 18.27 -1.90 4.48
CA THR A 172 18.37 -3.24 5.12
C THR A 172 17.52 -4.34 4.48
N GLY A 173 16.59 -4.02 3.57
CA GLY A 173 15.85 -5.04 2.81
C GLY A 173 16.61 -5.55 1.58
N LYS A 174 16.20 -6.72 1.07
CA LYS A 174 16.75 -7.37 -0.12
C LYS A 174 16.67 -6.40 -1.32
N PRO A 175 17.78 -6.09 -2.01
CA PRO A 175 17.72 -5.21 -3.18
C PRO A 175 16.80 -5.78 -4.26
N VAL A 176 15.94 -4.95 -4.87
CA VAL A 176 15.05 -5.38 -5.94
C VAL A 176 15.81 -5.51 -7.26
N LYS A 177 15.33 -6.37 -8.14
CA LYS A 177 15.99 -6.69 -9.42
C LYS A 177 16.16 -5.46 -10.32
N SER A 178 15.09 -4.68 -10.49
CA SER A 178 15.04 -3.54 -11.41
C SER A 178 13.83 -2.63 -11.10
N PHE A 179 13.89 -1.39 -11.56
CA PHE A 179 12.74 -0.48 -11.62
C PHE A 179 11.98 -0.53 -12.96
N GLU A 180 12.35 -1.40 -13.91
CA GLU A 180 11.64 -1.53 -15.20
C GLU A 180 10.11 -1.67 -15.04
N PRO A 181 9.57 -2.52 -14.14
CA PRO A 181 8.12 -2.61 -13.96
C PRO A 181 7.45 -1.31 -13.52
N VAL A 182 8.18 -0.44 -12.80
CA VAL A 182 7.67 0.88 -12.38
C VAL A 182 7.58 1.83 -13.57
N GLY A 183 8.47 1.69 -14.57
CA GLY A 183 8.46 2.49 -15.79
C GLY A 183 7.22 2.30 -16.67
N GLU A 184 6.45 1.22 -16.45
CA GLU A 184 5.21 0.91 -17.17
C GLU A 184 3.97 1.62 -16.56
N LEU A 185 4.10 2.20 -15.36
CA LEU A 185 3.01 2.83 -14.62
C LEU A 185 2.76 4.27 -15.09
N MET A 186 2.35 4.43 -16.34
CA MET A 186 2.28 5.73 -17.04
C MET A 186 1.31 6.76 -16.42
N ARG A 187 0.43 6.35 -15.50
CA ARG A 187 -0.49 7.22 -14.76
C ARG A 187 0.05 7.69 -13.41
N LEU A 188 1.26 7.28 -13.02
CA LEU A 188 1.88 7.69 -11.77
C LEU A 188 2.04 9.21 -11.70
N GLU A 189 1.54 9.77 -10.61
CA GLU A 189 1.69 11.18 -10.24
C GLU A 189 2.61 11.32 -9.02
N TYR A 190 2.58 10.36 -8.09
CA TYR A 190 3.38 10.42 -6.87
C TYR A 190 4.13 9.11 -6.67
N LEU A 191 5.46 9.19 -6.65
CA LEU A 191 6.34 8.04 -6.55
C LEU A 191 7.33 8.21 -5.40
N SER A 192 7.36 7.24 -4.49
CA SER A 192 8.35 7.12 -3.44
C SER A 192 8.97 5.72 -3.45
N LEU A 193 10.26 5.60 -3.77
CA LEU A 193 10.98 4.33 -3.75
C LEU A 193 12.19 4.41 -2.82
N MET A 194 12.01 3.85 -1.63
CA MET A 194 13.06 3.70 -0.63
C MET A 194 13.69 2.31 -0.73
N LEU A 195 14.05 1.93 -1.97
CA LEU A 195 14.51 0.61 -2.35
C LEU A 195 15.94 0.67 -2.92
N THR A 196 16.74 -0.35 -2.67
CA THR A 196 18.04 -0.55 -3.33
C THR A 196 17.88 -1.48 -4.53
N LEU A 197 18.75 -1.36 -5.53
CA LEU A 197 18.77 -2.26 -6.68
C LEU A 197 19.87 -3.31 -6.53
N GLU A 198 19.62 -4.48 -7.13
CA GLU A 198 20.60 -5.55 -7.26
C GLU A 198 21.91 -5.04 -7.90
N ASN A 199 23.03 -5.69 -7.59
CA ASN A 199 24.36 -5.34 -8.08
C ASN A 199 24.79 -3.88 -7.79
N LYS A 200 24.18 -3.25 -6.78
CA LYS A 200 24.40 -1.84 -6.45
C LYS A 200 24.08 -0.89 -7.61
N SER A 201 23.20 -1.32 -8.52
CA SER A 201 22.70 -0.47 -9.59
C SER A 201 22.03 0.78 -9.02
N ARG A 202 22.02 1.83 -9.84
CA ARG A 202 21.36 3.12 -9.58
C ARG A 202 20.50 3.52 -10.78
N ASP A 203 20.13 2.55 -11.60
CA ASP A 203 19.42 2.80 -12.83
C ASP A 203 17.98 3.25 -12.54
N ILE A 204 17.75 4.54 -12.74
CA ILE A 204 16.43 5.16 -12.67
C ILE A 204 15.88 5.48 -14.05
N THR A 205 16.52 5.04 -15.13
CA THR A 205 16.06 5.26 -16.51
C THR A 205 14.59 4.87 -16.73
N PRO A 206 14.09 3.75 -16.15
CA PRO A 206 12.67 3.42 -16.24
C PRO A 206 11.75 4.49 -15.65
N ILE A 207 12.16 5.10 -14.54
CA ILE A 207 11.39 6.14 -13.84
C ILE A 207 11.36 7.42 -14.67
N LEU A 208 12.45 7.78 -15.34
CA LEU A 208 12.54 8.97 -16.19
C LEU A 208 11.55 8.96 -17.38
N LYS A 209 10.93 7.81 -17.70
CA LYS A 209 9.87 7.68 -18.72
C LYS A 209 8.50 8.22 -18.25
N LEU A 210 8.29 8.39 -16.94
CA LEU A 210 6.98 8.66 -16.33
C LEU A 210 6.59 10.14 -16.41
N LYS A 211 5.81 10.51 -17.42
CA LYS A 211 5.57 11.94 -17.76
C LYS A 211 4.65 12.70 -16.80
N ASN A 212 3.90 12.01 -15.94
CA ASN A 212 2.87 12.61 -15.08
C ASN A 212 3.34 12.88 -13.64
N ILE A 213 4.63 12.65 -13.34
CA ILE A 213 5.16 12.76 -11.99
C ILE A 213 5.11 14.20 -11.46
N ARG A 214 4.47 14.35 -10.30
CA ARG A 214 4.30 15.56 -9.49
C ARG A 214 5.08 15.54 -8.18
N LYS A 215 5.52 14.36 -7.71
CA LYS A 215 6.45 14.21 -6.59
C LYS A 215 7.26 12.95 -6.79
N LEU A 216 8.57 13.03 -6.62
CA LEU A 216 9.48 11.91 -6.79
C LEU A 216 10.43 11.81 -5.60
N HIS A 217 10.28 10.79 -4.77
CA HIS A 217 11.19 10.56 -3.66
C HIS A 217 11.95 9.25 -3.90
N LEU A 218 13.27 9.32 -4.00
CA LEU A 218 14.13 8.14 -4.20
C LEU A 218 15.26 8.17 -3.18
N LEU A 219 15.85 7.01 -2.87
CA LEU A 219 17.05 7.00 -2.01
C LEU A 219 18.14 7.93 -2.59
N PRO A 220 18.85 8.73 -1.75
CA PRO A 220 19.87 9.68 -2.21
C PRO A 220 20.96 9.07 -3.10
N ARG A 221 21.23 7.77 -2.96
CA ARG A 221 22.19 7.05 -3.81
C ARG A 221 21.79 7.02 -5.29
N HIS A 222 20.49 7.05 -5.58
CA HIS A 222 19.92 7.02 -6.93
C HIS A 222 19.87 8.41 -7.55
N THR A 223 19.81 9.47 -6.74
CA THR A 223 19.64 10.85 -7.22
C THR A 223 20.94 11.66 -7.17
N LYS A 224 21.97 11.21 -6.43
CA LYS A 224 23.26 11.90 -6.30
C LYS A 224 23.90 12.16 -7.67
N GLY A 225 24.01 13.44 -8.03
CA GLY A 225 24.60 13.87 -9.29
C GLY A 225 23.65 13.83 -10.50
N MET A 226 22.38 13.46 -10.32
CA MET A 226 21.38 13.34 -11.39
C MET A 226 20.42 14.53 -11.46
N LYS A 227 20.67 15.62 -10.73
CA LYS A 227 19.77 16.77 -10.64
C LYS A 227 19.36 17.30 -12.00
N GLU A 228 20.31 17.56 -12.89
CA GLU A 228 20.04 18.08 -14.24
C GLU A 228 19.21 17.10 -15.07
N THR A 229 19.53 15.81 -15.04
CA THR A 229 18.79 14.76 -15.75
C THR A 229 17.34 14.66 -15.25
N ILE A 230 17.16 14.64 -13.93
CA ILE A 230 15.85 14.56 -13.28
C ILE A 230 15.02 15.81 -13.59
N THR A 231 15.61 17.00 -13.51
CA THR A 231 14.93 18.26 -13.87
C THR A 231 14.60 18.34 -15.35
N ALA A 232 15.44 17.79 -16.23
CA ALA A 232 15.14 17.71 -17.66
C ALA A 232 13.95 16.78 -17.96
N SER A 233 13.86 15.65 -17.26
CA SER A 233 12.73 14.72 -17.38
C SER A 233 11.44 15.25 -16.72
N PHE A 234 11.55 15.98 -15.61
CA PHE A 234 10.42 16.49 -14.84
C PHE A 234 10.61 17.97 -14.48
N PRO A 235 10.41 18.89 -15.44
CA PRO A 235 10.71 20.31 -15.26
C PRO A 235 9.80 21.01 -14.23
N HIS A 236 8.66 20.40 -13.86
CA HIS A 236 7.71 20.97 -12.91
C HIS A 236 8.10 20.77 -11.44
N LEU A 237 9.07 19.89 -11.18
CA LEU A 237 9.53 19.57 -9.83
C LEU A 237 10.68 20.51 -9.50
N LEU A 238 10.34 21.69 -9.01
CA LEU A 238 11.27 22.82 -8.91
C LEU A 238 11.89 22.96 -7.52
N ASN A 239 11.31 22.34 -6.48
CA ASN A 239 11.81 22.44 -5.12
C ASN A 239 12.65 21.21 -4.73
N LYS A 240 13.68 21.43 -3.90
CA LYS A 240 14.48 20.33 -3.32
C LYS A 240 13.62 19.27 -2.61
N GLN A 241 12.51 19.70 -1.99
CA GLN A 241 11.56 18.82 -1.30
C GLN A 241 10.78 17.90 -2.25
N ASP A 242 10.80 18.17 -3.55
CA ASP A 242 10.11 17.36 -4.57
C ASP A 242 10.96 16.16 -5.03
N PHE A 243 12.25 16.11 -4.63
CA PHE A 243 13.27 15.17 -5.13
C PHE A 243 14.31 14.61 -4.13
N GLU A 244 14.41 15.16 -2.92
CA GLU A 244 15.33 14.68 -1.86
C GLU A 244 14.66 13.72 -0.89
#